data_AF-A0AAU1G8E5-F1
#
_entry.id   AF-A0AAU1G8E5-F1
#
_cell.length_a   1.000
_cell.length_b   1.000
_cell.length_c   1.000
_cell.angle_alpha   90.00
_cell.angle_beta   90.00
_cell.angle_gamma   90.00
#
_symmetry.space_group_name_H-M   'P 1'
#
loop_
_entity.id
_entity.type
_entity.pdbx_description
1 polymer ?
#
loop_
_entity_poly.entity_id
_entity_poly.type
_entity_poly.pdbx_seq_one_letter_code
_entity_poly.pdbx_strand_id
1 'polypeptide(L)'
;MEIAAGEWWESGSWWQLAVTITASLAVGALAAWATIRANNPKREVNWWVQSNTPLMGEQFAGGNLSVHFVGVPVANPRIVELVIQNGGRRDITAGMFHNGEAIQFDFEADVCTVLDLTTSPTGSVPPRTNTAGWTVTANETSGESWLEIKPCLLRRGQLVTVTLLIDGDEKPVRCTRFPLVDVEEASVPPGLRSRALTDAFANTVLQIGPFSIGR
;
A
#
# COMPACT_ATOMS: atom_id res chain seq x y z
N MET A 1 14.12 -67.21 21.85
CA MET A 1 13.17 -66.20 22.36
C MET A 1 12.67 -65.42 21.16
N GLU A 2 11.64 -65.95 20.50
CA GLU A 2 10.88 -65.18 19.52
C GLU A 2 9.89 -64.34 20.33
N ILE A 3 10.17 -63.05 20.45
CA ILE A 3 9.13 -62.11 20.90
C ILE A 3 8.15 -62.06 19.74
N ALA A 4 6.95 -62.64 19.94
CA ALA A 4 5.92 -62.61 18.92
C ALA A 4 5.60 -61.14 18.62
N ALA A 5 5.61 -60.77 17.33
CA ALA A 5 5.44 -59.39 16.90
C ALA A 5 4.24 -58.68 17.54
N GLY A 6 3.19 -59.41 17.92
CA GLY A 6 2.02 -58.90 18.64
C GLY A 6 2.31 -58.33 20.03
N GLU A 7 3.14 -58.97 20.85
CA GLU A 7 3.46 -58.49 22.21
C GLU A 7 4.24 -57.16 22.18
N TRP A 8 5.00 -56.92 21.11
CA TRP A 8 5.74 -55.67 20.93
C TRP A 8 4.81 -54.49 20.60
N TRP A 9 3.79 -54.71 19.75
CA TRP A 9 2.78 -53.69 19.40
C TRP A 9 1.81 -53.38 20.55
N GLU A 10 1.53 -54.36 21.42
CA GLU A 10 0.70 -54.18 22.63
C GLU A 10 1.49 -53.62 23.81
N SER A 11 2.82 -53.62 23.74
CA SER A 11 3.64 -53.05 24.81
C SER A 11 3.42 -51.54 24.93
N GLY A 12 3.10 -51.07 26.14
CA GLY A 12 2.89 -49.63 26.40
C GLY A 12 4.11 -48.75 26.04
N SER A 13 5.30 -49.34 26.02
CA SER A 13 6.56 -48.68 25.65
C SER A 13 6.60 -48.25 24.18
N TRP A 14 6.03 -49.03 23.26
CA TRP A 14 5.95 -48.66 21.84
C TRP A 14 5.08 -47.40 21.65
N TRP A 15 3.90 -47.37 22.27
CA TRP A 15 2.99 -46.22 22.19
C TRP A 15 3.58 -44.96 22.83
N GLN A 16 4.32 -45.09 23.93
CA GLN A 16 5.06 -43.97 24.53
C GLN A 16 6.13 -43.41 23.57
N LEU A 17 6.88 -44.28 22.90
CA LEU A 17 7.87 -43.87 21.90
C LEU A 17 7.20 -43.19 20.70
N ALA A 18 6.11 -43.76 20.18
CA ALA A 18 5.36 -43.16 19.07
C ALA A 18 4.79 -41.77 19.43
N VAL A 19 4.23 -41.62 20.63
CA VAL A 19 3.69 -40.34 21.12
C VAL A 19 4.80 -39.31 21.29
N THR A 20 5.93 -39.68 21.87
CA THR A 20 7.06 -38.75 22.09
C THR A 20 7.68 -38.26 20.78
N ILE A 21 7.85 -39.15 19.79
CA ILE A 21 8.33 -38.77 18.45
C ILE A 21 7.33 -37.83 17.78
N THR A 22 6.05 -38.18 17.78
CA THR A 22 5.00 -37.38 17.13
C THR A 22 4.88 -36.00 17.77
N ALA A 23 4.89 -35.93 19.11
CA ALA A 23 4.86 -34.68 19.85
C ALA A 23 6.10 -33.82 19.52
N SER A 24 7.29 -34.42 19.48
CA SER A 24 8.53 -33.69 19.17
C SER A 24 8.52 -33.13 17.75
N LEU A 25 8.05 -33.89 16.76
CA LEU A 25 7.90 -33.42 15.37
C LEU A 25 6.87 -32.31 15.25
N ALA A 26 5.72 -32.43 15.93
CA ALA A 26 4.70 -31.40 15.93
C ALA A 26 5.20 -30.08 16.53
N VAL A 27 5.89 -30.14 17.67
CA VAL A 27 6.51 -28.96 18.29
C VAL A 27 7.57 -28.35 17.36
N GLY A 28 8.42 -29.18 16.74
CA GLY A 28 9.43 -28.73 15.78
C GLY A 28 8.82 -28.03 14.57
N ALA A 29 7.76 -28.59 13.99
CA ALA A 29 7.05 -28.00 12.85
C ALA A 29 6.39 -26.66 13.20
N LEU A 30 5.74 -26.58 14.38
CA LEU A 30 5.12 -25.34 14.85
C LEU A 30 6.17 -24.25 15.13
N ALA A 31 7.31 -24.60 15.73
CA ALA A 31 8.40 -23.67 15.97
C ALA A 31 9.02 -23.15 14.65
N ALA A 32 9.23 -24.03 13.67
CA ALA A 32 9.72 -23.64 12.34
C ALA A 32 8.73 -22.71 11.63
N TRP A 33 7.44 -23.05 11.63
CA TRP A 33 6.38 -22.22 11.06
C TRP A 33 6.30 -20.84 11.72
N ALA A 34 6.34 -20.80 13.05
CA ALA A 34 6.32 -19.55 13.81
C ALA A 34 7.55 -18.69 13.48
N THR A 35 8.73 -19.30 13.34
CA THR A 35 9.97 -18.61 12.97
C THR A 35 9.88 -18.01 11.57
N ILE A 36 9.41 -18.78 10.58
CA ILE A 36 9.23 -18.30 9.20
C ILE A 36 8.23 -17.13 9.16
N ARG A 37 7.11 -17.25 9.87
CA ARG A 37 6.08 -16.21 9.93
C ARG A 37 6.56 -14.95 10.66
N ALA A 38 7.41 -15.11 11.67
CA ALA A 38 8.00 -13.99 12.43
C ALA A 38 9.12 -13.29 11.64
N ASN A 39 9.89 -14.05 10.85
CA ASN A 39 11.02 -13.53 10.08
C ASN A 39 10.61 -12.81 8.78
N ASN A 40 9.43 -13.11 8.24
CA ASN A 40 8.88 -12.44 7.05
C ASN A 40 7.64 -11.59 7.39
N PRO A 41 7.80 -10.52 8.17
CA PRO A 41 6.71 -9.59 8.43
C PRO A 41 6.33 -8.91 7.12
N LYS A 42 5.03 -8.92 6.81
CA LYS A 42 4.50 -8.23 5.64
C LYS A 42 4.88 -6.75 5.67
N ARG A 43 5.67 -6.30 4.69
CA ARG A 43 5.94 -4.89 4.40
C ARG A 43 5.15 -4.53 3.15
N GLU A 44 4.40 -3.45 3.23
CA GLU A 44 3.45 -3.06 2.18
C GLU A 44 3.40 -1.54 2.12
N VAL A 45 3.57 -0.98 0.93
CA VAL A 45 3.25 0.43 0.65
C VAL A 45 1.96 0.44 -0.15
N ASN A 46 0.95 1.05 0.43
CA ASN A 46 -0.32 1.27 -0.22
C ASN A 46 -0.41 2.73 -0.65
N TRP A 47 -0.82 3.01 -1.88
CA TRP A 47 -1.03 4.37 -2.36
C TRP A 47 -2.39 4.52 -3.05
N TRP A 48 -2.95 5.71 -3.06
CA TRP A 48 -4.20 5.99 -3.79
C TRP A 48 -4.37 7.49 -3.97
N VAL A 49 -5.16 7.87 -4.97
CA VAL A 49 -5.61 9.26 -5.14
C VAL A 49 -6.81 9.47 -4.22
N GLN A 50 -6.66 10.34 -3.23
CA GLN A 50 -7.73 10.67 -2.27
C GLN A 50 -8.73 11.65 -2.88
N SER A 51 -8.23 12.66 -3.58
CA SER A 51 -9.05 13.64 -4.27
C SER A 51 -8.35 14.12 -5.53
N ASN A 52 -9.17 14.52 -6.50
CA ASN A 52 -8.76 15.12 -7.74
C ASN A 52 -9.80 16.17 -8.12
N THR A 53 -9.52 17.43 -7.84
CA THR A 53 -10.52 18.50 -7.92
C THR A 53 -10.07 19.56 -8.91
N PRO A 54 -10.84 19.84 -9.97
CA PRO A 54 -10.53 20.94 -10.88
C PRO A 54 -10.73 22.28 -10.15
N LEU A 55 -9.79 23.21 -10.34
CA LEU A 55 -9.87 24.56 -9.76
C LEU A 55 -10.83 25.47 -10.53
N MET A 56 -11.11 25.14 -11.79
CA MET A 56 -12.06 25.83 -12.64
C MET A 56 -13.19 24.88 -13.03
N GLY A 57 -14.44 25.33 -12.90
CA GLY A 57 -15.57 24.63 -13.49
C GLY A 57 -15.58 24.78 -15.01
N GLU A 58 -16.13 23.80 -15.73
CA GLU A 58 -16.21 23.80 -17.20
C GLU A 58 -16.87 25.07 -17.76
N GLN A 59 -17.83 25.66 -17.03
CA GLN A 59 -18.51 26.89 -17.42
C GLN A 59 -17.59 28.13 -17.48
N PHE A 60 -16.39 28.04 -16.89
CA PHE A 60 -15.39 29.10 -16.90
C PHE A 60 -14.20 28.79 -17.82
N ALA A 61 -14.17 27.61 -18.44
CA ALA A 61 -13.14 27.25 -19.42
C ALA A 61 -13.26 28.18 -20.65
N GLY A 62 -12.23 28.99 -20.89
CA GLY A 62 -12.22 30.02 -21.95
C GLY A 62 -12.97 31.32 -21.62
N GLY A 63 -13.36 31.52 -20.36
CA GLY A 63 -14.02 32.74 -19.88
C GLY A 63 -13.06 33.81 -19.35
N ASN A 64 -13.59 34.76 -18.57
CA ASN A 64 -12.83 35.86 -17.94
C ASN A 64 -12.00 35.43 -16.70
N LEU A 65 -12.01 34.14 -16.34
CA LEU A 65 -11.26 33.60 -15.22
C LEU A 65 -10.03 32.88 -15.75
N SER A 66 -8.84 33.33 -15.35
CA SER A 66 -7.58 32.66 -15.62
C SER A 66 -6.85 32.35 -14.32
N VAL A 67 -6.29 31.14 -14.22
CA VAL A 67 -5.38 30.76 -13.14
C VAL A 67 -3.97 30.90 -13.68
N HIS A 68 -3.11 31.56 -12.91
CA HIS A 68 -1.70 31.71 -13.25
C HIS A 68 -0.83 31.04 -12.21
N PHE A 69 0.19 30.30 -12.66
CA PHE A 69 1.23 29.74 -11.82
C PHE A 69 2.57 30.33 -12.26
N VAL A 70 3.26 31.03 -11.34
CA VAL A 70 4.53 31.73 -11.63
C VAL A 70 4.40 32.69 -12.82
N GLY A 71 3.26 33.37 -12.93
CA GLY A 71 2.97 34.32 -14.01
C GLY A 71 2.53 33.70 -15.34
N VAL A 72 2.59 32.38 -15.49
CA VAL A 72 2.14 31.67 -16.69
C VAL A 72 0.70 31.21 -16.54
N PRO A 73 -0.19 31.42 -17.52
CA PRO A 73 -1.54 30.87 -17.48
C PRO A 73 -1.51 29.34 -17.50
N VAL A 74 -2.28 28.72 -16.62
CA VAL A 74 -2.48 27.26 -16.52
C VAL A 74 -3.81 26.93 -17.18
N ALA A 75 -3.83 25.96 -18.09
CA ALA A 75 -4.99 25.72 -18.95
C ALA A 75 -6.14 25.03 -18.19
N ASN A 76 -5.82 23.90 -17.56
CA ASN A 76 -6.74 23.01 -16.84
C ASN A 76 -6.18 22.71 -15.44
N PRO A 77 -6.12 23.70 -14.55
CA PRO A 77 -5.55 23.57 -13.21
C PRO A 77 -6.42 22.67 -12.33
N ARG A 78 -5.79 21.68 -11.69
CA ARG A 78 -6.42 20.75 -10.75
C ARG A 78 -5.54 20.51 -9.53
N ILE A 79 -6.17 20.33 -8.38
CA ILE A 79 -5.52 19.91 -7.15
C ILE A 79 -5.69 18.40 -7.00
N VAL A 80 -4.58 17.69 -6.85
CA VAL A 80 -4.56 16.24 -6.66
C VAL A 80 -3.93 15.90 -5.33
N GLU A 81 -4.63 15.12 -4.52
CA GLU A 81 -4.11 14.58 -3.26
C GLU A 81 -3.74 13.11 -3.46
N LEU A 82 -2.43 12.85 -3.54
CA LEU A 82 -1.89 11.49 -3.56
C LEU A 82 -1.55 11.08 -2.12
N VAL A 83 -2.11 9.96 -1.68
CA VAL A 83 -1.81 9.38 -0.37
C VAL A 83 -0.90 8.18 -0.55
N ILE A 84 0.12 8.10 0.30
CA ILE A 84 1.08 7.01 0.40
C ILE A 84 1.10 6.56 1.85
N GLN A 85 0.90 5.27 2.08
CA GLN A 85 0.79 4.69 3.41
C GLN A 85 1.69 3.48 3.53
N ASN A 86 2.48 3.40 4.61
CA ASN A 86 3.07 2.13 5.01
C ASN A 86 2.02 1.30 5.75
N GLY A 87 1.33 0.43 5.00
CA GLY A 87 0.34 -0.52 5.51
C GLY A 87 0.95 -1.79 6.12
N GLY A 88 2.27 -1.95 6.03
CA GLY A 88 3.00 -3.08 6.56
C GLY A 88 3.07 -3.13 8.08
N ARG A 89 3.63 -4.23 8.61
CA ARG A 89 3.86 -4.44 10.05
C ARG A 89 5.20 -3.90 10.55
N ARG A 90 6.06 -3.42 9.65
CA ARG A 90 7.38 -2.88 9.96
C ARG A 90 7.63 -1.58 9.20
N ASP A 91 8.57 -0.81 9.72
CA ASP A 91 9.08 0.38 9.07
C ASP A 91 9.80 0.01 7.76
N ILE A 92 9.73 0.93 6.80
CA ILE A 92 10.48 0.86 5.54
C ILE A 92 11.55 1.92 5.64
N THR A 93 12.81 1.49 5.65
CA THR A 93 13.97 2.39 5.80
C THR A 93 14.51 2.80 4.44
N ALA A 94 15.23 3.93 4.38
CA ALA A 94 15.87 4.40 3.14
C ALA A 94 16.80 3.35 2.49
N GLY A 95 17.42 2.45 3.27
CA GLY A 95 18.26 1.37 2.74
C GLY A 95 17.50 0.26 2.00
N MET A 96 16.16 0.27 2.03
CA MET A 96 15.33 -0.69 1.28
C MET A 96 15.04 -0.23 -0.16
N PHE A 97 15.39 1.01 -0.50
CA PHE A 97 15.31 1.51 -1.86
C PHE A 97 16.53 1.00 -2.63
N HIS A 98 16.29 0.14 -3.61
CA HIS A 98 17.31 -0.45 -4.45
C HIS A 98 18.14 0.65 -5.12
N ASN A 99 19.45 0.62 -4.93
CA ASN A 99 20.40 1.65 -5.41
C ASN A 99 20.07 3.09 -5.02
N GLY A 100 19.25 3.32 -3.98
CA GLY A 100 18.81 4.66 -3.59
C GLY A 100 17.88 5.32 -4.62
N GLU A 101 17.24 4.53 -5.48
CA GLU A 101 16.28 5.04 -6.46
C GLU A 101 14.97 5.48 -5.79
N ALA A 102 14.28 6.45 -6.39
CA ALA A 102 13.01 6.98 -5.88
C ALA A 102 11.80 6.17 -6.36
N ILE A 103 10.70 6.19 -5.59
CA ILE A 103 9.39 5.76 -6.10
C ILE A 103 8.87 6.87 -7.03
N GLN A 104 8.36 6.50 -8.20
CA GLN A 104 7.90 7.45 -9.21
C GLN A 104 6.42 7.23 -9.51
N PHE A 105 5.63 8.30 -9.41
CA PHE A 105 4.23 8.35 -9.79
C PHE A 105 4.06 9.23 -11.01
N ASP A 106 3.40 8.73 -12.05
CA ASP A 106 3.07 9.46 -13.27
C ASP A 106 1.59 9.82 -13.27
N PHE A 107 1.31 11.08 -13.58
CA PHE A 107 -0.02 11.68 -13.63
C PHE A 107 -0.54 11.84 -15.06
N GLU A 108 0.27 11.53 -16.08
CA GLU A 108 -0.02 11.73 -17.51
C GLU A 108 -0.45 13.18 -17.85
N ALA A 109 -0.10 14.14 -16.98
CA ALA A 109 -0.41 15.56 -17.06
C ALA A 109 0.67 16.34 -16.32
N ASP A 110 0.90 17.59 -16.68
CA ASP A 110 2.06 18.33 -16.22
C ASP A 110 1.94 18.68 -14.73
N VAL A 111 2.90 18.25 -13.92
CA VAL A 111 2.92 18.54 -12.49
C VAL A 111 3.57 19.92 -12.28
N CYS A 112 2.74 20.93 -11.98
CA CYS A 112 3.21 22.29 -11.75
C CYS A 112 4.06 22.41 -10.48
N THR A 113 3.53 21.96 -9.34
CA THR A 113 4.24 22.04 -8.06
C THR A 113 3.62 21.13 -7.01
N VAL A 114 4.42 20.79 -6.00
CA VAL A 114 3.91 20.32 -4.72
C VAL A 114 3.40 21.53 -3.94
N LEU A 115 2.11 21.52 -3.59
CA LEU A 115 1.46 22.58 -2.81
C LEU A 115 1.65 22.35 -1.31
N ASP A 116 1.46 21.10 -0.87
CA ASP A 116 1.56 20.72 0.53
C ASP A 116 2.03 19.28 0.66
N LEU A 117 2.64 18.97 1.81
CA LEU A 117 3.07 17.63 2.17
C LEU A 117 2.86 17.43 3.67
N THR A 118 1.85 16.62 3.98
CA THR A 118 1.47 16.33 5.36
C THR A 118 1.74 14.88 5.72
N THR A 119 1.95 14.62 7.01
CA THR A 119 2.14 13.26 7.52
C THR A 119 1.32 13.01 8.78
N SER A 120 0.89 11.76 8.93
CA SER A 120 0.22 11.26 10.13
C SER A 120 0.89 9.95 10.56
N PRO A 121 1.17 9.74 11.86
CA PRO A 121 0.88 10.63 13.00
C PRO A 121 1.78 11.86 13.05
N THR A 122 1.31 12.91 13.72
CA THR A 122 2.05 14.17 13.92
C THR A 122 3.44 13.91 14.51
N GLY A 123 4.47 14.60 14.00
CA GLY A 123 5.87 14.41 14.39
C GLY A 123 6.59 13.30 13.61
N SER A 124 5.93 12.66 12.65
CA SER A 124 6.59 11.82 11.65
C SER A 124 7.44 12.66 10.71
N VAL A 125 8.53 12.08 10.21
CA VAL A 125 9.41 12.78 9.26
C VAL A 125 8.77 12.74 7.87
N PRO A 126 8.49 13.91 7.25
CA PRO A 126 7.99 13.94 5.89
C PRO A 126 9.03 13.40 4.90
N PRO A 127 8.64 12.58 3.91
CA PRO A 127 9.55 12.21 2.84
C PRO A 127 9.96 13.45 2.04
N ARG A 128 11.18 13.39 1.47
CA ARG A 128 11.59 14.40 0.49
C ARG A 128 10.96 14.03 -0.85
N THR A 129 10.26 15.00 -1.43
CA THR A 129 9.72 14.88 -2.77
C THR A 129 10.61 15.62 -3.75
N ASN A 130 10.61 15.15 -4.99
CA ASN A 130 11.15 15.88 -6.11
C ASN A 130 10.12 15.81 -7.23
N THR A 131 9.79 16.95 -7.79
CA THR A 131 9.23 17.02 -9.14
C THR A 131 10.35 17.58 -10.00
N ALA A 132 10.39 17.29 -11.30
CA ALA A 132 11.44 17.85 -12.15
C ALA A 132 11.41 19.38 -12.26
N GLY A 133 10.41 20.03 -11.63
CA GLY A 133 10.21 21.46 -11.63
C GLY A 133 9.47 21.87 -12.89
N TRP A 134 8.42 22.66 -12.70
CA TRP A 134 7.76 23.35 -13.79
C TRP A 134 8.72 24.36 -14.41
N THR A 135 9.12 24.12 -15.66
CA THR A 135 10.12 24.96 -16.32
C THR A 135 9.41 25.94 -17.24
N VAL A 136 9.58 27.23 -16.97
CA VAL A 136 9.09 28.31 -17.83
C VAL A 136 10.24 28.75 -18.74
N THR A 137 10.21 28.30 -20.00
CA THR A 137 11.14 28.78 -21.04
C THR A 137 10.42 29.81 -21.90
N ALA A 138 11.15 30.77 -22.48
CA ALA A 138 10.60 31.94 -23.18
C ALA A 138 9.55 31.63 -24.28
N ASN A 139 9.51 30.40 -24.81
CA ASN A 139 8.53 29.98 -25.83
C ASN A 139 7.72 28.73 -25.45
N GLU A 140 8.06 28.03 -24.36
CA GLU A 140 7.40 26.79 -23.96
C GLU A 140 7.35 26.71 -22.43
N THR A 141 6.15 26.41 -21.93
CA THR A 141 5.95 26.05 -20.54
C THR A 141 5.52 24.61 -20.50
N SER A 142 6.34 23.76 -19.90
CA SER A 142 6.03 22.36 -19.67
C SER A 142 6.51 21.93 -18.30
N GLY A 143 5.67 21.17 -17.62
CA GLY A 143 6.06 20.40 -16.45
C GLY A 143 6.41 18.97 -16.86
N GLU A 144 7.15 18.25 -16.03
CA GLU A 144 7.19 16.79 -16.17
C GLU A 144 5.94 16.21 -15.52
N SER A 145 5.50 15.05 -16.02
CA SER A 145 4.24 14.44 -15.59
C SER A 145 4.35 13.61 -14.31
N TRP A 146 5.48 13.66 -13.60
CA TRP A 146 5.75 12.75 -12.50
C TRP A 146 6.14 13.40 -11.17
N LEU A 147 5.90 12.65 -10.10
CA LEU A 147 6.34 12.91 -8.73
C LEU A 147 7.29 11.79 -8.27
N GLU A 148 8.47 12.16 -7.78
CA GLU A 148 9.40 11.24 -7.13
C GLU A 148 9.33 11.38 -5.60
N ILE A 149 9.27 10.24 -4.93
CA ILE A 149 9.48 10.13 -3.49
C ILE A 149 10.87 9.57 -3.25
N LYS A 150 11.78 10.43 -2.75
CA LYS A 150 13.17 10.03 -2.50
C LYS A 150 13.24 8.98 -1.38
N PRO A 151 14.32 8.18 -1.33
CA PRO A 151 14.57 7.25 -0.24
C PRO A 151 14.45 7.93 1.12
N CYS A 152 13.60 7.38 1.98
CA CYS A 152 13.29 7.93 3.29
C CYS A 152 12.84 6.83 4.26
N LEU A 153 12.63 7.21 5.53
CA LEU A 153 12.01 6.34 6.52
C LEU A 153 10.48 6.52 6.47
N LEU A 154 9.75 5.46 6.08
CA LEU A 154 8.30 5.37 6.23
C LEU A 154 8.00 4.49 7.44
N ARG A 155 7.62 5.11 8.55
CA ARG A 155 7.27 4.38 9.78
C ARG A 155 6.02 3.53 9.58
N ARG A 156 5.89 2.47 10.35
CA ARG A 156 4.71 1.59 10.36
C ARG A 156 3.44 2.41 10.59
N GLY A 157 2.48 2.29 9.68
CA GLY A 157 1.21 3.02 9.74
C GLY A 157 1.33 4.50 9.41
N GLN A 158 2.51 4.99 9.02
CA GLN A 158 2.67 6.37 8.56
C GLN A 158 1.88 6.56 7.27
N LEU A 159 1.11 7.64 7.24
CA LEU A 159 0.39 8.13 6.09
C LEU A 159 1.03 9.46 5.67
N VAL A 160 1.34 9.58 4.39
CA VAL A 160 1.87 10.78 3.75
C VAL A 160 0.85 11.22 2.72
N THR A 161 0.37 12.45 2.82
CA THR A 161 -0.49 13.05 1.79
C THR A 161 0.31 14.13 1.09
N VAL A 162 0.45 13.98 -0.23
CA VAL A 162 1.10 14.95 -1.10
C VAL A 162 0.02 15.64 -1.93
N THR A 163 -0.10 16.95 -1.75
CA THR A 163 -1.05 17.78 -2.49
C THR A 163 -0.31 18.47 -3.63
N LEU A 164 -0.77 18.24 -4.85
CA LEU A 164 -0.12 18.68 -6.08
C LEU A 164 -1.02 19.63 -6.85
N LEU A 165 -0.42 20.63 -7.49
CA LEU A 165 -1.05 21.38 -8.58
C LEU A 165 -0.62 20.73 -9.89
N ILE A 166 -1.60 20.34 -10.70
CA ILE A 166 -1.39 19.71 -12.02
C ILE A 166 -2.14 20.52 -13.06
N ASP A 167 -1.57 20.61 -14.27
CA ASP A 167 -2.22 21.19 -15.45
C ASP A 167 -2.58 20.07 -16.44
N GLY A 168 -3.88 19.86 -16.65
CA GLY A 168 -4.37 18.90 -17.64
C GLY A 168 -5.64 18.17 -17.21
N ASP A 169 -6.16 17.35 -18.12
CA ASP A 169 -7.37 16.57 -17.90
C ASP A 169 -7.17 15.52 -16.80
N GLU A 170 -8.27 15.01 -16.24
CA GLU A 170 -8.24 13.88 -15.32
C GLU A 170 -7.73 12.61 -16.01
N LYS A 171 -6.64 12.06 -15.46
CA LYS A 171 -6.01 10.81 -15.88
C LYS A 171 -5.71 9.93 -14.67
N PRO A 172 -5.72 8.59 -14.84
CA PRO A 172 -5.37 7.67 -13.77
C PRO A 172 -3.88 7.79 -13.42
N VAL A 173 -3.59 7.97 -12.13
CA VAL A 173 -2.20 8.01 -11.63
C VAL A 173 -1.62 6.60 -11.63
N ARG A 174 -0.37 6.45 -12.09
CA ARG A 174 0.34 5.17 -12.14
C ARG A 174 1.64 5.25 -11.36
N CYS A 175 1.95 4.24 -10.58
CA CYS A 175 3.30 4.04 -10.08
C CYS A 175 4.15 3.42 -11.20
N THR A 176 5.03 4.22 -11.81
CA THR A 176 5.87 3.77 -12.94
C THR A 176 7.18 3.15 -12.47
N ARG A 177 7.65 3.53 -11.27
CA ARG A 177 8.85 2.96 -10.65
C ARG A 177 8.63 2.70 -9.18
N PHE A 178 8.88 1.46 -8.74
CA PHE A 178 8.77 1.04 -7.36
C PHE A 178 10.01 0.24 -6.92
N PRO A 179 11.15 0.90 -6.66
CA PRO A 179 12.43 0.23 -6.44
C PRO A 179 12.60 -0.21 -4.98
N LEU A 180 11.57 -0.76 -4.34
CA LEU A 180 11.66 -1.24 -2.95
C LEU A 180 11.87 -2.76 -2.91
N VAL A 181 12.87 -3.20 -2.14
CA VAL A 181 13.19 -4.62 -1.95
C VAL A 181 12.37 -5.19 -0.79
N ASP A 182 11.77 -6.37 -0.96
CA ASP A 182 10.94 -7.04 0.05
C ASP A 182 9.76 -6.20 0.57
N VAL A 183 9.18 -5.36 -0.28
CA VAL A 183 7.99 -4.55 0.01
C VAL A 183 6.96 -4.77 -1.10
N GLU A 184 5.73 -5.10 -0.71
CA GLU A 184 4.62 -5.22 -1.65
C GLU A 184 4.06 -3.82 -2.00
N GLU A 185 3.78 -3.59 -3.28
CA GLU A 185 3.03 -2.43 -3.75
C GLU A 185 1.52 -2.73 -3.74
N ALA A 186 0.72 -1.81 -3.23
CA ALA A 186 -0.73 -1.86 -3.30
C ALA A 186 -1.31 -0.49 -3.70
N SER A 187 -2.44 -0.48 -4.42
CA SER A 187 -3.08 0.75 -4.92
C SER A 187 -4.55 0.89 -4.49
N VAL A 188 -4.88 0.48 -3.26
CA VAL A 188 -6.27 0.31 -2.81
C VAL A 188 -6.70 1.41 -1.83
N PRO A 189 -7.74 2.21 -2.14
CA PRO A 189 -8.28 3.19 -1.20
C PRO A 189 -8.79 2.56 0.12
N PRO A 190 -8.60 3.23 1.27
CA PRO A 190 -9.18 2.81 2.54
C PRO A 190 -10.71 2.90 2.46
N GLY A 191 -11.40 1.81 2.81
CA GLY A 191 -12.86 1.67 2.73
C GLY A 191 -13.34 0.57 1.78
N LEU A 192 -12.60 0.27 0.71
CA LEU A 192 -12.88 -0.90 -0.14
C LEU A 192 -12.49 -2.21 0.55
N ARG A 193 -11.40 -2.22 1.33
CA ARG A 193 -11.00 -3.39 2.15
C ARG A 193 -12.02 -3.71 3.25
N SER A 194 -12.60 -2.67 3.87
CA SER A 194 -13.64 -2.82 4.89
C SER A 194 -14.91 -3.40 4.29
N ARG A 195 -15.35 -2.88 3.12
CA ARG A 195 -16.53 -3.39 2.39
C ARG A 195 -16.34 -4.81 1.87
N ALA A 196 -15.17 -5.16 1.34
CA ALA A 196 -14.88 -6.52 0.88
C ALA A 196 -14.96 -7.56 2.01
N LEU A 197 -14.55 -7.20 3.23
CA LEU A 197 -14.76 -8.05 4.41
C LEU A 197 -16.23 -8.12 4.78
N THR A 198 -16.96 -7.00 4.82
CA THR A 198 -18.41 -7.00 5.10
C THR A 198 -19.20 -7.81 4.09
N ASP A 199 -18.87 -7.73 2.80
CA ASP A 199 -19.52 -8.50 1.72
C ASP A 199 -19.16 -9.99 1.77
N ALA A 200 -17.91 -10.32 2.13
CA ALA A 200 -17.50 -11.71 2.36
C ALA A 200 -18.24 -12.33 3.56
N PHE A 201 -18.46 -11.56 4.64
CA PHE A 201 -19.26 -12.01 5.78
C PHE A 201 -20.76 -12.04 5.48
N ALA A 202 -21.29 -11.10 4.68
CA ALA A 202 -22.70 -11.08 4.29
C ALA A 202 -23.08 -12.29 3.40
N ASN A 203 -22.19 -12.71 2.49
CA ASN A 203 -22.39 -13.92 1.69
C ASN A 203 -22.11 -15.23 2.46
N THR A 204 -21.59 -15.13 3.69
CA THR A 204 -21.34 -16.28 4.59
C THR A 204 -22.35 -16.31 5.74
N VAL A 205 -23.53 -15.70 5.59
CA VAL A 205 -24.66 -15.98 6.50
C VAL A 205 -25.32 -17.29 6.07
N LEU A 206 -24.70 -18.36 6.59
CA LEU A 206 -25.30 -19.61 7.05
C LEU A 206 -26.81 -19.75 6.82
N GLN A 207 -27.14 -20.52 5.78
CA GLN A 207 -28.37 -21.27 5.58
C GLN A 207 -28.55 -22.27 6.75
N ILE A 208 -28.98 -21.80 7.92
CA ILE A 208 -29.46 -22.67 9.00
C ILE A 208 -30.93 -22.95 8.70
N GLY A 209 -31.17 -24.11 8.10
CA GLY A 209 -32.52 -24.58 7.79
C GLY A 209 -33.39 -24.78 9.04
N PRO A 210 -34.72 -24.74 8.90
CA PRO A 210 -35.63 -24.91 10.02
C PRO A 210 -35.67 -26.38 10.46
N PHE A 211 -35.24 -26.67 11.68
CA PHE A 211 -35.57 -27.92 12.35
C PHE A 211 -37.04 -27.89 12.76
N SER A 212 -37.87 -28.75 12.18
CA SER A 212 -39.20 -29.05 12.73
C SER A 212 -39.06 -30.05 13.88
N ILE A 213 -39.56 -29.69 15.06
CA ILE A 213 -39.76 -30.63 16.15
C ILE A 213 -41.25 -30.97 16.13
N GLY A 214 -41.56 -32.15 15.60
CA GLY A 214 -42.90 -32.73 15.64
C GLY A 214 -43.29 -33.13 17.06
N ARG A 215 -44.58 -32.99 17.36
CA ARG A 215 -45.26 -33.48 18.55
C ARG A 215 -46.17 -34.64 18.15
#